data_AF-A0A9P0GA71-F1
#
_entry.id   AF-A0A9P0GA71-F1
#
_cell.length_a   1.000
_cell.length_b   1.000
_cell.length_c   1.000
_cell.angle_alpha   90.00
_cell.angle_beta   90.00
_cell.angle_gamma   90.00
#
_symmetry.space_group_name_H-M   'P 1'
#
loop_
_entity.id
_entity.type
_entity.pdbx_description
1 polymer ?
#
loop_
_entity_poly.entity_id
_entity_poly.type
_entity_poly.pdbx_seq_one_letter_code
_entity_poly.pdbx_strand_id
1 'polypeptide(L)'
;MDLLDEEEKGFSSGDSTEYPSYPLEGNDTSDSDEQNEEKQKLKRKRKAKPESWKKNLTKRLRNEGKQYINKNNKLVRERRLGPPCTEKCKLKCKTKLTNEERQDIFNEYYNLPDLQSKRKFVAFHMSAIIPAYQYKRGKRRNNNAFYFTNKEGARIRVCKSFFLSTLDLSDRFTRTVTEKTISNTEGIVTEDLRGKHGKQRRVDNNLKEGVKNFVKSIPMKDYVDGSKTIAEIHRDYVKKCEENGETSVNYMMFNRIFNEEFNIACYQPEMDQRVDFVAYSNPEENNSTQT
;
A
#
# COMPACT_ATOMS: atom_id res chain seq x y z
N MET A 1 13.03 -0.25 58.35
CA MET A 1 14.41 0.01 57.89
C MET A 1 14.87 -1.30 57.33
N ASP A 2 14.61 -1.52 56.04
CA ASP A 2 15.14 -2.66 55.29
C ASP A 2 15.22 -2.19 53.84
N LEU A 3 16.41 -1.72 53.50
CA LEU A 3 16.90 -1.45 52.16
C LEU A 3 17.12 -2.79 51.48
N LEU A 4 16.55 -3.00 50.31
CA LEU A 4 17.00 -4.05 49.39
C LEU A 4 17.47 -3.38 48.11
N ASP A 5 18.77 -3.54 47.90
CA ASP A 5 19.57 -3.04 46.79
C ASP A 5 19.10 -3.64 45.46
N GLU A 6 18.81 -2.76 44.48
CA GLU A 6 18.66 -3.15 43.07
C GLU A 6 20.05 -3.15 42.42
N GLU A 7 20.58 -4.34 42.12
CA GLU A 7 21.78 -4.52 41.31
C GLU A 7 21.49 -4.19 39.84
N GLU A 8 22.12 -3.13 39.33
CA GLU A 8 22.18 -2.79 37.91
C GLU A 8 23.01 -3.84 37.13
N LYS A 9 22.35 -4.60 36.25
CA LYS A 9 23.04 -5.46 35.27
C LYS A 9 23.35 -4.67 33.99
N GLY A 10 24.62 -4.33 33.85
CA GLY A 10 25.20 -3.70 32.66
C GLY A 10 25.03 -4.53 31.39
N PHE A 11 24.64 -3.85 30.32
CA PHE A 11 24.48 -4.39 28.96
C PHE A 11 25.85 -4.37 28.25
N SER A 12 26.54 -5.50 28.22
CA SER A 12 27.77 -5.73 27.46
C SER A 12 27.42 -6.20 26.05
N SER A 13 27.51 -5.30 25.06
CA SER A 13 27.41 -5.65 23.64
C SER A 13 28.81 -5.69 23.01
N GLY A 14 29.41 -6.87 23.01
CA GLY A 14 30.63 -7.15 22.23
C GLY A 14 30.30 -7.16 20.74
N ASP A 15 30.69 -6.09 20.06
CA ASP A 15 30.65 -5.98 18.60
C ASP A 15 31.95 -6.55 18.03
N SER A 16 31.85 -7.71 17.38
CA SER A 16 32.95 -8.33 16.65
C SER A 16 32.34 -9.17 15.53
N THR A 17 32.05 -8.51 14.40
CA THR A 17 31.77 -9.22 13.15
C THR A 17 32.95 -9.04 12.21
N GLU A 18 33.69 -10.13 12.02
CA GLU A 18 34.70 -10.27 10.97
C GLU A 18 34.05 -10.02 9.60
N TYR A 19 34.61 -9.06 8.87
CA TYR A 19 34.24 -8.80 7.48
C TYR A 19 34.78 -9.90 6.57
N PRO A 20 33.96 -10.48 5.66
CA PRO A 20 34.43 -11.44 4.67
C PRO A 20 35.35 -10.75 3.65
N SER A 21 36.57 -11.27 3.50
CA SER A 21 37.55 -10.87 2.49
C SER A 21 37.11 -11.33 1.09
N TYR A 22 36.94 -10.40 0.16
CA TYR A 22 36.68 -10.71 -1.25
C TYR A 22 37.99 -10.69 -2.07
N PRO A 23 38.18 -11.62 -3.02
CA PRO A 23 39.43 -11.74 -3.78
C PRO A 23 39.70 -10.54 -4.69
N LEU A 24 40.97 -10.11 -4.69
CA LEU A 24 41.54 -9.17 -5.65
C LEU A 24 41.90 -9.93 -6.94
N GLU A 25 41.17 -9.67 -8.02
CA GLU A 25 41.66 -9.96 -9.37
C GLU A 25 41.87 -8.63 -10.10
N GLY A 26 43.14 -8.39 -10.42
CA GLY A 26 43.57 -7.26 -11.23
C GLY A 26 43.26 -7.48 -12.70
N ASN A 27 42.95 -6.39 -13.39
CA ASN A 27 43.20 -6.31 -14.80
C ASN A 27 43.58 -4.86 -15.15
N ASP A 28 44.87 -4.67 -15.43
CA ASP A 28 45.41 -3.49 -16.08
C ASP A 28 44.90 -3.44 -17.52
N THR A 29 44.15 -2.39 -17.85
CA THR A 29 44.07 -1.89 -19.22
C THR A 29 43.97 -0.38 -19.15
N SER A 30 45.11 0.25 -19.44
CA SER A 30 45.26 1.64 -19.79
C SER A 30 44.46 1.97 -21.05
N ASP A 31 43.52 2.89 -20.97
CA ASP A 31 43.11 3.67 -22.15
C ASP A 31 42.65 5.08 -21.73
N SER A 32 43.56 6.02 -21.94
CA SER A 32 43.37 7.38 -22.44
C SER A 32 42.04 8.09 -22.09
N ASP A 33 42.05 8.82 -20.97
CA ASP A 33 41.02 9.77 -20.57
C ASP A 33 40.92 10.97 -21.55
N GLU A 34 39.88 10.99 -22.38
CA GLU A 34 39.25 12.24 -22.84
C GLU A 34 37.99 12.48 -21.99
N GLN A 35 38.15 13.26 -20.91
CA GLN A 35 37.05 13.66 -20.04
C GLN A 35 36.19 14.71 -20.75
N ASN A 36 35.09 14.26 -21.35
CA ASN A 36 33.94 15.11 -21.61
C ASN A 36 33.07 15.14 -20.33
N GLU A 37 33.19 16.21 -19.54
CA GLU A 37 32.36 16.44 -18.35
C GLU A 37 30.89 16.65 -18.75
N GLU A 38 30.17 15.56 -19.00
CA GLU A 38 28.71 15.57 -19.03
C GLU A 38 28.17 15.73 -17.62
N LYS A 39 28.00 17.00 -17.24
CA LYS A 39 27.06 17.51 -16.22
C LYS A 39 26.02 16.48 -15.78
N GLN A 40 26.15 15.92 -14.57
CA GLN A 40 25.21 14.93 -14.03
C GLN A 40 23.84 15.57 -13.74
N LYS A 41 22.92 15.53 -14.72
CA LYS A 41 21.53 15.98 -14.54
C LYS A 41 20.85 15.13 -13.46
N LEU A 42 20.28 15.76 -12.42
CA LEU A 42 19.44 15.02 -11.48
C LEU A 42 18.22 14.45 -12.21
N LYS A 43 17.99 13.15 -12.00
CA LYS A 43 16.84 12.46 -12.59
C LYS A 43 15.57 12.93 -11.88
N ARG A 44 14.51 13.18 -12.65
CA ARG A 44 13.16 13.43 -12.11
C ARG A 44 12.80 12.38 -11.07
N LYS A 45 12.06 12.78 -10.04
CA LYS A 45 11.57 11.80 -9.05
C LYS A 45 10.68 10.79 -9.75
N ARG A 46 10.84 9.52 -9.36
CA ARG A 46 10.06 8.42 -9.93
C ARG A 46 8.59 8.62 -9.56
N LYS A 47 7.70 8.59 -10.56
CA LYS A 47 6.26 8.57 -10.30
C LYS A 47 5.91 7.33 -9.48
N ALA A 48 5.10 7.53 -8.44
CA ALA A 48 4.59 6.41 -7.66
C ALA A 48 3.78 5.47 -8.57
N LYS A 49 3.95 4.16 -8.37
CA LYS A 49 3.13 3.11 -9.01
C LYS A 49 2.29 2.43 -7.92
N PRO A 50 1.11 2.97 -7.57
CA PRO A 50 0.32 2.44 -6.46
C PRO A 50 -0.01 0.96 -6.60
N GLU A 51 -0.16 0.45 -7.82
CA GLU A 51 -0.47 -0.95 -8.10
C GLU A 51 0.62 -1.92 -7.64
N SER A 52 1.89 -1.49 -7.70
CA SER A 52 3.02 -2.32 -7.24
C SER A 52 3.23 -2.24 -5.74
N TRP A 53 2.52 -1.36 -5.02
CA TRP A 53 2.61 -1.32 -3.57
C TRP A 53 2.14 -2.65 -2.97
N LYS A 54 2.95 -3.24 -2.08
CA LYS A 54 2.68 -4.53 -1.43
C LYS A 54 1.22 -4.64 -0.92
N LYS A 55 0.67 -3.57 -0.36
CA LYS A 55 -0.72 -3.51 0.13
C LYS A 55 -1.76 -3.65 -0.99
N ASN A 56 -1.57 -2.95 -2.12
CA ASN A 56 -2.50 -2.96 -3.25
C ASN A 56 -2.39 -4.28 -4.03
N LEU A 57 -1.16 -4.77 -4.24
CA LEU A 57 -0.92 -6.09 -4.79
C LEU A 57 -1.62 -7.18 -3.95
N THR A 58 -1.42 -7.17 -2.62
CA THR A 58 -2.06 -8.13 -1.71
C THR A 58 -3.59 -8.03 -1.75
N LYS A 59 -4.13 -6.80 -1.80
CA LYS A 59 -5.57 -6.58 -1.91
C LYS A 59 -6.13 -7.18 -3.20
N ARG A 60 -5.43 -6.98 -4.32
CA ARG A 60 -5.78 -7.52 -5.63
C ARG A 60 -5.71 -9.05 -5.64
N LEU A 61 -4.58 -9.65 -5.22
CA LEU A 61 -4.42 -11.10 -5.14
C LEU A 61 -5.48 -11.76 -4.25
N ARG A 62 -5.78 -11.16 -3.07
CA ARG A 62 -6.86 -11.62 -2.20
C ARG A 62 -8.23 -11.58 -2.89
N ASN A 63 -8.49 -10.54 -3.67
CA ASN A 63 -9.75 -10.39 -4.40
C ASN A 63 -9.87 -11.44 -5.51
N GLU A 64 -8.81 -11.63 -6.29
CA GLU A 64 -8.72 -12.67 -7.34
C GLU A 64 -8.69 -14.10 -6.75
N GLY A 65 -8.57 -14.26 -5.43
CA GLY A 65 -8.48 -15.57 -4.79
C GLY A 65 -7.12 -16.24 -4.97
N LYS A 66 -6.09 -15.54 -5.43
CA LYS A 66 -4.74 -16.07 -5.59
C LYS A 66 -4.01 -16.17 -4.26
N GLN A 67 -2.92 -16.94 -4.25
CA GLN A 67 -2.02 -17.03 -3.11
C GLN A 67 -1.40 -15.67 -2.80
N TYR A 68 -1.23 -15.33 -1.51
CA TYR A 68 -0.57 -14.09 -1.10
C TYR A 68 0.02 -14.21 0.31
N ILE A 69 0.96 -13.32 0.64
CA ILE A 69 1.52 -13.18 1.98
C ILE A 69 0.73 -12.12 2.75
N ASN A 70 0.22 -12.46 3.94
CA ASN A 70 -0.53 -11.52 4.76
C ASN A 70 0.39 -10.56 5.53
N LYS A 71 -0.19 -9.61 6.28
CA LYS A 71 0.58 -8.63 7.07
C LYS A 71 1.47 -9.27 8.16
N ASN A 72 1.14 -10.49 8.57
CA ASN A 72 1.87 -11.24 9.61
C ASN A 72 2.87 -12.23 8.97
N ASN A 73 3.27 -11.99 7.72
CA ASN A 73 4.17 -12.83 6.92
C ASN A 73 3.72 -14.30 6.76
N LYS A 74 2.43 -14.60 6.94
CA LYS A 74 1.89 -15.96 6.70
C LYS A 74 1.40 -16.09 5.27
N LEU A 75 1.76 -17.20 4.64
CA LEU A 75 1.28 -17.59 3.32
C LEU A 75 -0.19 -17.99 3.39
N VAL A 76 -1.05 -17.26 2.68
CA VAL A 76 -2.45 -17.60 2.51
C VAL A 76 -2.59 -18.32 1.18
N ARG A 77 -3.08 -19.56 1.21
CA ARG A 77 -3.28 -20.37 0.01
C ARG A 77 -4.23 -19.69 -0.98
N GLU A 78 -4.05 -20.03 -2.25
CA GLU A 78 -5.04 -19.76 -3.27
C GLU A 78 -6.38 -20.43 -2.96
N ARG A 79 -7.44 -19.82 -3.46
CA ARG A 79 -8.81 -20.30 -3.44
C ARG A 79 -8.97 -21.35 -4.52
N ARG A 80 -9.72 -22.39 -4.20
CA ARG A 80 -9.93 -23.53 -5.08
C ARG A 80 -11.32 -24.09 -4.87
N LEU A 81 -11.91 -24.62 -5.93
CA LEU A 81 -13.22 -25.23 -5.88
C LEU A 81 -13.21 -26.38 -4.87
N GLY A 82 -14.05 -26.29 -3.84
CA GLY A 82 -14.15 -27.31 -2.81
C GLY A 82 -14.93 -28.55 -3.27
N PRO A 83 -14.88 -29.64 -2.50
CA PRO A 83 -15.62 -30.85 -2.83
C PRO A 83 -17.14 -30.59 -2.90
N PRO A 84 -17.88 -31.37 -3.71
CA PRO A 84 -19.33 -31.32 -3.71
C PRO A 84 -19.88 -31.86 -2.38
N CYS A 85 -21.21 -31.83 -2.26
CA CYS A 85 -21.87 -32.46 -1.14
C CYS A 85 -21.66 -33.97 -1.09
N THR A 86 -21.62 -34.50 0.14
CA THR A 86 -21.74 -35.93 0.41
C THR A 86 -23.13 -36.46 0.07
N GLU A 87 -23.27 -37.77 -0.11
CA GLU A 87 -24.55 -38.45 -0.39
C GLU A 87 -25.63 -38.23 0.70
N LYS A 88 -25.22 -37.89 1.93
CA LYS A 88 -26.12 -37.53 3.04
C LYS A 88 -26.80 -36.15 2.88
N CYS A 89 -26.57 -35.45 1.76
CA CYS A 89 -27.12 -34.13 1.51
C CYS A 89 -28.63 -34.20 1.24
N LYS A 90 -29.43 -33.68 2.18
CA LYS A 90 -30.90 -33.62 2.06
C LYS A 90 -31.39 -32.88 0.81
N LEU A 91 -30.63 -31.91 0.32
CA LEU A 91 -30.98 -31.10 -0.86
C LEU A 91 -30.46 -31.68 -2.18
N LYS A 92 -29.73 -32.81 -2.14
CA LYS A 92 -29.13 -33.50 -3.29
C LYS A 92 -28.36 -32.54 -4.22
N CYS A 93 -27.58 -31.62 -3.64
CA CYS A 93 -26.94 -30.54 -4.42
C CYS A 93 -26.02 -31.07 -5.53
N LYS A 94 -25.31 -32.18 -5.28
CA LYS A 94 -24.40 -32.82 -6.23
C LYS A 94 -25.11 -33.26 -7.52
N THR A 95 -26.40 -33.62 -7.46
CA THR A 95 -27.16 -34.05 -8.65
C THR A 95 -27.80 -32.88 -9.39
N LYS A 96 -27.87 -31.70 -8.76
CA LYS A 96 -28.53 -30.51 -9.32
C LYS A 96 -27.56 -29.57 -10.02
N LEU A 97 -26.29 -29.59 -9.63
CA LEU A 97 -25.24 -28.76 -10.21
C LEU A 97 -24.01 -29.62 -10.46
N THR A 98 -23.60 -29.65 -11.71
CA THR A 98 -22.41 -30.35 -12.18
C THR A 98 -21.13 -29.65 -11.69
N ASN A 99 -20.00 -30.35 -11.70
CA ASN A 99 -18.73 -29.72 -11.32
C ASN A 99 -18.30 -28.62 -12.28
N GLU A 100 -18.66 -28.71 -13.56
CA GLU A 100 -18.39 -27.67 -14.56
C GLU A 100 -19.14 -26.38 -14.24
N GLU A 101 -20.45 -26.48 -13.98
CA GLU A 101 -21.24 -25.31 -13.57
C GLU A 101 -20.73 -24.68 -12.28
N ARG A 102 -20.28 -25.51 -11.32
CA ARG A 102 -19.66 -25.01 -10.09
C ARG A 102 -18.35 -24.27 -10.38
N GLN A 103 -17.56 -24.75 -11.34
CA GLN A 103 -16.33 -24.09 -11.76
C GLN A 103 -16.62 -22.76 -12.45
N ASP A 104 -17.65 -22.70 -13.30
CA ASP A 104 -18.10 -21.47 -13.96
C ASP A 104 -18.53 -20.42 -12.92
N ILE A 105 -19.35 -20.81 -11.94
CA ILE A 105 -19.77 -19.96 -10.82
C ILE A 105 -18.56 -19.49 -9.99
N PHE A 106 -17.61 -20.38 -9.72
CA PHE A 106 -16.38 -20.03 -9.00
C PHE A 106 -15.58 -18.97 -9.77
N ASN A 107 -15.38 -19.17 -11.07
CA ASN A 107 -14.66 -18.24 -11.94
C ASN A 107 -15.37 -16.88 -12.00
N GLU A 108 -16.71 -16.88 -12.18
CA GLU A 108 -17.53 -15.68 -12.17
C GLU A 108 -17.30 -14.88 -10.88
N TYR A 109 -17.36 -15.54 -9.72
CA TYR A 109 -17.17 -14.89 -8.42
C TYR A 109 -15.75 -14.32 -8.23
N TYR A 110 -14.71 -15.02 -8.69
CA TYR A 110 -13.32 -14.59 -8.53
C TYR A 110 -12.87 -13.56 -9.55
N ASN A 111 -13.57 -13.44 -10.68
CA ASN A 111 -13.38 -12.39 -11.68
C ASN A 111 -14.04 -11.06 -11.30
N LEU A 112 -14.90 -11.02 -10.27
CA LEU A 112 -15.50 -9.76 -9.79
C LEU A 112 -14.42 -8.76 -9.33
N PRO A 113 -14.54 -7.48 -9.70
CA PRO A 113 -13.45 -6.50 -9.60
C PRO A 113 -13.08 -6.14 -8.16
N ASP A 114 -14.05 -6.18 -7.24
CA ASP A 114 -13.86 -5.69 -5.89
C ASP A 114 -14.74 -6.40 -4.84
N LEU A 115 -14.44 -6.14 -3.57
CA LEU A 115 -15.10 -6.75 -2.42
C LEU A 115 -16.60 -6.42 -2.35
N GLN A 116 -17.04 -5.24 -2.78
CA GLN A 116 -18.47 -4.90 -2.80
C GLN A 116 -19.20 -5.72 -3.84
N SER A 117 -18.66 -5.82 -5.06
CA SER A 117 -19.21 -6.68 -6.11
C SER A 117 -19.35 -8.13 -5.63
N LYS A 118 -18.33 -8.67 -4.95
CA LYS A 118 -18.41 -10.00 -4.31
C LYS A 118 -19.49 -10.12 -3.25
N ARG A 119 -19.68 -9.10 -2.42
CA ARG A 119 -20.75 -9.11 -1.39
C ARG A 119 -22.13 -9.04 -2.04
N LYS A 120 -22.30 -8.23 -3.08
CA LYS A 120 -23.54 -8.14 -3.87
C LYS A 120 -23.88 -9.49 -4.51
N PHE A 121 -22.89 -10.15 -5.12
CA PHE A 121 -23.06 -11.50 -5.65
C PHE A 121 -23.57 -12.49 -4.60
N VAL A 122 -22.96 -12.51 -3.41
CA VAL A 122 -23.40 -13.41 -2.33
C VAL A 122 -24.78 -13.03 -1.81
N ALA A 123 -25.08 -11.73 -1.68
CA ALA A 123 -26.39 -11.26 -1.24
C ALA A 123 -27.50 -11.65 -2.24
N PHE A 124 -27.26 -11.50 -3.54
CA PHE A 124 -28.18 -11.89 -4.60
C PHE A 124 -28.52 -13.39 -4.55
N HIS A 125 -27.52 -14.21 -4.24
CA HIS A 125 -27.62 -15.66 -4.09
C HIS A 125 -28.10 -16.11 -2.70
N MET A 126 -28.50 -15.19 -1.83
CA MET A 126 -29.05 -15.48 -0.51
C MET A 126 -30.47 -14.94 -0.37
N SER A 127 -31.29 -15.59 0.46
CA SER A 127 -32.58 -15.03 0.89
C SER A 127 -32.84 -15.36 2.35
N ALA A 128 -33.47 -14.44 3.08
CA ALA A 128 -33.86 -14.72 4.46
C ALA A 128 -35.01 -15.74 4.48
N ILE A 129 -34.90 -16.77 5.32
CA ILE A 129 -36.00 -17.70 5.55
C ILE A 129 -36.89 -17.09 6.64
N ILE A 130 -38.14 -16.79 6.31
CA ILE A 130 -39.14 -16.35 7.28
C ILE A 130 -39.90 -17.61 7.72
N PRO A 131 -39.69 -18.14 8.93
CA PRO A 131 -40.44 -19.30 9.40
C PRO A 131 -41.90 -18.92 9.62
N ALA A 132 -42.83 -19.79 9.23
CA ALA A 132 -44.27 -19.57 9.43
C ALA A 132 -44.64 -19.48 10.93
N TYR A 133 -43.89 -20.18 11.78
CA TYR A 133 -44.04 -20.13 13.23
C TYR A 133 -42.68 -19.92 13.90
N GLN A 134 -42.58 -18.96 14.80
CA GLN A 134 -41.34 -18.64 15.51
C GLN A 134 -41.56 -18.61 17.03
N TYR A 135 -41.04 -19.62 17.72
CA TYR A 135 -40.85 -19.53 19.18
C TYR A 135 -39.70 -18.55 19.46
N LYS A 136 -40.01 -17.32 19.90
CA LYS A 136 -39.00 -16.32 20.28
C LYS A 136 -38.34 -16.67 21.62
N ARG A 137 -37.47 -17.67 21.64
CA ARG A 137 -36.50 -17.88 22.72
C ARG A 137 -35.16 -17.21 22.37
N GLY A 138 -35.02 -15.95 22.75
CA GLY A 138 -33.80 -15.14 22.60
C GLY A 138 -33.62 -14.43 21.25
N LYS A 139 -32.48 -13.73 21.09
CA LYS A 139 -32.13 -12.93 19.89
C LYS A 139 -31.53 -13.77 18.73
N ARG A 140 -32.01 -15.00 18.50
CA ARG A 140 -31.54 -15.81 17.37
C ARG A 140 -32.11 -15.27 16.06
N ARG A 141 -31.22 -14.94 15.13
CA ARG A 141 -31.61 -14.47 13.78
C ARG A 141 -32.12 -15.64 12.94
N ASN A 142 -32.97 -15.30 11.96
CA ASN A 142 -33.44 -16.26 10.98
C ASN A 142 -32.27 -16.81 10.15
N ASN A 143 -32.41 -18.07 9.73
CA ASN A 143 -31.46 -18.69 8.82
C ASN A 143 -31.64 -18.13 7.41
N ASN A 144 -30.57 -18.20 6.62
CA ASN A 144 -30.62 -17.84 5.22
C ASN A 144 -30.70 -19.10 4.34
N ALA A 145 -31.43 -18.94 3.26
CA ALA A 145 -31.33 -19.75 2.08
C ALA A 145 -30.22 -19.24 1.15
N PHE A 146 -29.68 -20.18 0.39
CA PHE A 146 -28.56 -20.11 -0.54
C PHE A 146 -28.98 -20.72 -1.88
N TYR A 147 -28.61 -20.06 -2.95
CA TYR A 147 -28.97 -20.43 -4.31
C TYR A 147 -27.76 -20.28 -5.22
N PHE A 148 -27.81 -20.95 -6.36
CA PHE A 148 -27.01 -20.65 -7.53
C PHE A 148 -27.92 -20.63 -8.74
N THR A 149 -27.49 -19.95 -9.80
CA THR A 149 -28.16 -19.97 -11.09
C THR A 149 -27.43 -20.98 -11.97
N ASN A 150 -28.15 -21.89 -12.62
CA ASN A 150 -27.55 -22.80 -13.61
C ASN A 150 -27.37 -22.12 -14.97
N LYS A 151 -26.81 -22.82 -15.95
CA LYS A 151 -26.62 -22.30 -17.32
C LYS A 151 -27.92 -21.92 -18.02
N GLU A 152 -29.04 -22.53 -17.62
CA GLU A 152 -30.38 -22.28 -18.16
C GLU A 152 -31.07 -21.08 -17.49
N GLY A 153 -30.45 -20.44 -16.50
CA GLY A 153 -31.04 -19.33 -15.76
C GLY A 153 -31.95 -19.75 -14.60
N ALA A 154 -32.11 -21.04 -14.34
CA ALA A 154 -32.91 -21.55 -13.23
C ALA A 154 -32.21 -21.35 -11.89
N ARG A 155 -32.97 -20.86 -10.90
CA ARG A 155 -32.49 -20.60 -9.54
C ARG A 155 -32.54 -21.88 -8.68
N ILE A 156 -31.40 -22.53 -8.50
CA ILE A 156 -31.26 -23.80 -7.79
C ILE A 156 -30.97 -23.58 -6.31
N ARG A 157 -31.82 -24.14 -5.43
CA ARG A 157 -31.60 -24.15 -3.98
C ARG A 157 -30.50 -25.13 -3.59
N VAL A 158 -29.47 -24.65 -2.88
CA VAL A 158 -28.34 -25.45 -2.39
C VAL A 158 -28.17 -25.37 -0.87
N CYS A 159 -27.53 -26.36 -0.24
CA CYS A 159 -27.23 -26.26 1.17
C CYS A 159 -26.08 -25.27 1.42
N LYS A 160 -25.99 -24.78 2.66
CA LYS A 160 -24.95 -23.85 3.08
C LYS A 160 -23.53 -24.39 2.83
N SER A 161 -23.28 -25.66 3.15
CA SER A 161 -21.96 -26.28 2.97
C SER A 161 -21.56 -26.33 1.49
N PHE A 162 -22.47 -26.67 0.58
CA PHE A 162 -22.23 -26.65 -0.85
C PHE A 162 -21.93 -25.24 -1.38
N PHE A 163 -22.67 -24.24 -0.91
CA PHE A 163 -22.45 -22.85 -1.28
C PHE A 163 -21.06 -22.36 -0.86
N LEU A 164 -20.71 -22.60 0.41
CA LEU A 164 -19.40 -22.24 0.95
C LEU A 164 -18.26 -23.03 0.30
N SER A 165 -18.43 -24.33 0.02
CA SER A 165 -17.40 -25.14 -0.63
C SER A 165 -17.20 -24.74 -2.10
N THR A 166 -18.27 -24.39 -2.80
CA THR A 166 -18.22 -23.97 -4.20
C THR A 166 -17.51 -22.64 -4.37
N LEU A 167 -17.61 -21.70 -3.43
CA LEU A 167 -16.92 -20.41 -3.50
C LEU A 167 -15.64 -20.33 -2.64
N ASP A 168 -15.31 -21.40 -1.90
CA ASP A 168 -14.26 -21.43 -0.88
C ASP A 168 -14.34 -20.27 0.13
N LEU A 169 -15.55 -20.03 0.63
CA LEU A 169 -15.85 -18.96 1.58
C LEU A 169 -15.99 -19.48 3.01
N SER A 170 -15.62 -18.63 3.97
CA SER A 170 -15.93 -18.87 5.39
C SER A 170 -17.35 -18.42 5.71
N ASP A 171 -17.99 -19.06 6.69
CA ASP A 171 -19.31 -18.65 7.19
C ASP A 171 -19.34 -17.21 7.74
N ARG A 172 -18.21 -16.71 8.22
CA ARG A 172 -18.11 -15.31 8.66
C ARG A 172 -18.43 -14.34 7.52
N PHE A 173 -18.04 -14.67 6.29
CA PHE A 173 -18.26 -13.82 5.12
C PHE A 173 -19.76 -13.67 4.82
N THR A 174 -20.50 -14.79 4.76
CA THR A 174 -21.95 -14.79 4.53
C THR A 174 -22.69 -14.06 5.64
N ARG A 175 -22.29 -14.23 6.91
CA ARG A 175 -22.88 -13.49 8.04
C ARG A 175 -22.67 -11.99 7.90
N THR A 176 -21.47 -11.54 7.54
CA THR A 176 -21.17 -10.12 7.32
C THR A 176 -21.98 -9.54 6.15
N VAL A 177 -22.21 -10.32 5.08
CA VAL A 177 -23.09 -9.90 3.98
C VAL A 177 -24.50 -9.69 4.49
N THR A 178 -25.08 -10.66 5.19
CA THR A 178 -26.42 -10.56 5.76
C THR A 178 -26.57 -9.35 6.70
N GLU A 179 -25.59 -9.09 7.56
CA GLU A 179 -25.59 -7.93 8.45
C GLU A 179 -25.64 -6.61 7.69
N LYS A 180 -24.86 -6.51 6.61
CA LYS A 180 -24.80 -5.32 5.75
C LYS A 180 -26.04 -5.12 4.89
N THR A 181 -26.74 -6.19 4.57
CA THR A 181 -28.00 -6.16 3.82
C THR A 181 -29.16 -5.74 4.72
N ILE A 182 -29.25 -6.30 5.93
CA ILE A 182 -30.34 -6.00 6.88
C ILE A 182 -30.23 -4.58 7.45
N SER A 183 -29.01 -4.08 7.65
CA SER A 183 -28.82 -2.71 8.15
C SER A 183 -29.30 -1.63 7.17
N ASN A 184 -29.66 -2.00 5.95
CA ASN A 184 -30.14 -1.08 4.92
C ASN A 184 -31.62 -1.32 4.64
N THR A 185 -32.42 -0.25 4.66
CA THR A 185 -33.88 -0.26 4.49
C THR A 185 -34.30 -0.86 3.13
N GLU A 186 -33.43 -0.78 2.12
CA GLU A 186 -33.72 -1.24 0.75
C GLU A 186 -33.22 -2.67 0.47
N GLY A 187 -32.65 -3.37 1.45
CA GLY A 187 -32.06 -4.70 1.22
C GLY A 187 -30.84 -4.68 0.29
N ILE A 188 -30.23 -3.50 0.10
CA ILE A 188 -29.00 -3.32 -0.68
C ILE A 188 -27.79 -3.43 0.24
N VAL A 189 -26.75 -4.15 -0.21
CA VAL A 189 -25.49 -4.25 0.53
C VAL A 189 -24.86 -2.85 0.70
N THR A 190 -24.72 -2.40 1.95
CA THR A 190 -24.06 -1.13 2.27
C THR A 190 -22.62 -1.06 1.79
N GLU A 191 -22.26 0.07 1.18
CA GLU A 191 -20.91 0.32 0.66
C GLU A 191 -19.84 0.29 1.77
N ASP A 192 -18.59 -0.04 1.42
CA ASP A 192 -17.46 0.05 2.36
C ASP A 192 -16.99 1.50 2.46
N LEU A 193 -17.30 2.16 3.57
CA LEU A 193 -16.83 3.53 3.85
C LEU A 193 -15.50 3.57 4.63
N ARG A 194 -14.79 2.44 4.75
CA ARG A 194 -13.46 2.42 5.37
C ARG A 194 -12.51 3.35 4.63
N GLY A 195 -11.96 4.31 5.36
CA GLY A 195 -11.10 5.35 4.78
C GLY A 195 -11.84 6.36 3.90
N LYS A 196 -13.18 6.30 3.80
CA LYS A 196 -14.03 7.17 2.98
C LYS A 196 -15.22 7.76 3.76
N HIS A 197 -15.15 7.78 5.08
CA HIS A 197 -16.26 8.23 5.94
C HIS A 197 -16.45 9.76 6.01
N GLY A 198 -15.73 10.54 5.21
CA GLY A 198 -15.83 12.01 5.18
C GLY A 198 -15.22 12.76 6.37
N LYS A 199 -15.24 12.18 7.58
CA LYS A 199 -14.70 12.78 8.83
C LYS A 199 -13.17 12.89 8.93
N GLN A 200 -12.45 12.79 7.81
CA GLN A 200 -10.99 12.93 7.79
C GLN A 200 -10.65 14.40 7.67
N ARG A 201 -9.61 14.86 8.40
CA ARG A 201 -9.08 16.22 8.18
C ARG A 201 -8.63 16.35 6.73
N ARG A 202 -9.13 17.36 6.04
CA ARG A 202 -8.75 17.70 4.66
C ARG A 202 -8.12 19.07 4.66
N VAL A 203 -7.04 19.23 3.90
CA VAL A 203 -6.50 20.55 3.59
C VAL A 203 -7.43 21.20 2.58
N ASP A 204 -7.77 22.46 2.83
CA ASP A 204 -8.61 23.27 1.96
C ASP A 204 -8.04 23.30 0.52
N ASN A 205 -8.93 23.34 -0.46
CA ASN A 205 -8.52 23.36 -1.87
C ASN A 205 -7.90 24.72 -2.25
N ASN A 206 -8.35 25.82 -1.63
CA ASN A 206 -7.77 27.15 -1.88
C ASN A 206 -6.27 27.18 -1.55
N LEU A 207 -5.88 26.56 -0.43
CA LEU A 207 -4.48 26.43 -0.03
C LEU A 207 -3.63 25.65 -1.04
N LYS A 208 -4.20 24.61 -1.65
CA LYS A 208 -3.49 23.85 -2.69
C LYS A 208 -3.33 24.68 -3.96
N GLU A 209 -4.35 25.45 -4.33
CA GLU A 209 -4.29 26.31 -5.51
C GLU A 209 -3.26 27.43 -5.33
N GLY A 210 -3.17 28.01 -4.12
CA GLY A 210 -2.13 29.00 -3.78
C GLY A 210 -0.71 28.47 -4.04
N VAL A 211 -0.43 27.23 -3.66
CA VAL A 211 0.85 26.57 -3.98
C VAL A 211 1.06 26.42 -5.48
N LYS A 212 0.04 25.96 -6.22
CA LYS A 212 0.15 25.78 -7.68
C LYS A 212 0.42 27.09 -8.39
N ASN A 213 -0.26 28.15 -7.98
CA ASN A 213 -0.10 29.48 -8.56
C ASN A 213 1.30 30.04 -8.25
N PHE A 214 1.79 29.85 -7.04
CA PHE A 214 3.16 30.23 -6.68
C PHE A 214 4.20 29.51 -7.54
N VAL A 215 4.11 28.18 -7.64
CA VAL A 215 5.08 27.38 -8.41
C VAL A 215 5.08 27.76 -9.90
N LYS A 216 3.90 28.04 -10.48
CA LYS A 216 3.77 28.54 -11.87
C LYS A 216 4.35 29.95 -12.06
N SER A 217 4.33 30.79 -11.03
CA SER A 217 4.84 32.16 -11.11
C SER A 217 6.36 32.26 -11.10
N ILE A 218 7.07 31.22 -10.66
CA ILE A 218 8.53 31.19 -10.64
C ILE A 218 9.05 30.84 -12.06
N PRO A 219 10.04 31.59 -12.58
CA PRO A 219 10.60 31.32 -13.89
C PRO A 219 11.27 29.95 -13.94
N MET A 220 11.07 29.22 -15.04
CA MET A 220 11.57 27.84 -15.20
C MET A 220 13.10 27.72 -15.07
N LYS A 221 13.83 28.80 -15.37
CA LYS A 221 15.29 28.87 -15.25
C LYS A 221 15.78 28.60 -13.83
N ASP A 222 15.10 29.13 -12.81
CA ASP A 222 15.52 28.99 -11.40
C ASP A 222 15.48 27.52 -10.93
N TYR A 223 14.57 26.73 -11.50
CA TYR A 223 14.48 25.29 -11.22
C TYR A 223 15.50 24.48 -12.00
N VAL A 224 15.70 24.82 -13.28
CA VAL A 224 16.56 24.07 -14.18
C VAL A 224 18.03 24.33 -13.88
N ASP A 225 18.40 25.52 -13.41
CA ASP A 225 19.78 25.89 -13.12
C ASP A 225 20.25 25.44 -11.71
N GLY A 226 19.32 24.96 -10.88
CA GLY A 226 19.65 24.52 -9.52
C GLY A 226 20.02 25.66 -8.58
N SER A 227 19.69 26.91 -8.94
CA SER A 227 20.05 28.11 -8.17
C SER A 227 19.35 28.17 -6.80
N LYS A 228 18.21 27.47 -6.65
CA LYS A 228 17.49 27.36 -5.38
C LYS A 228 17.05 25.92 -5.10
N THR A 229 17.24 25.50 -3.85
CA THR A 229 16.74 24.23 -3.35
C THR A 229 15.22 24.27 -3.12
N ILE A 230 14.53 23.12 -3.16
CA ILE A 230 13.08 23.03 -2.88
C ILE A 230 12.72 23.63 -1.50
N ALA A 231 13.63 23.52 -0.53
CA ALA A 231 13.45 24.11 0.80
C ALA A 231 13.48 25.65 0.75
N GLU A 232 14.37 26.24 -0.03
CA GLU A 232 14.42 27.69 -0.26
C GLU A 232 13.17 28.20 -0.96
N ILE A 233 12.72 27.48 -1.98
CA ILE A 233 11.50 27.82 -2.70
C ILE A 233 10.27 27.76 -1.77
N HIS A 234 10.25 26.83 -0.81
CA HIS A 234 9.21 26.81 0.22
C HIS A 234 9.32 27.98 1.20
N ARG A 235 10.53 28.40 1.59
CA ARG A 235 10.73 29.60 2.42
C ARG A 235 10.23 30.86 1.72
N ASP A 236 10.53 31.02 0.43
CA ASP A 236 10.05 32.13 -0.39
C ASP A 236 8.51 32.13 -0.50
N TYR A 237 7.91 30.94 -0.66
CA TYR A 237 6.46 30.76 -0.64
C TYR A 237 5.83 31.21 0.68
N VAL A 238 6.40 30.77 1.81
CA VAL A 238 5.90 31.14 3.15
C VAL A 238 5.94 32.65 3.34
N LYS A 239 7.06 33.29 2.97
CA LYS A 239 7.21 34.75 3.06
C LYS A 239 6.14 35.49 2.22
N LYS A 240 5.89 35.04 0.99
CA LYS A 240 4.86 35.62 0.12
C LYS A 240 3.45 35.46 0.71
N CYS A 241 3.16 34.31 1.33
CA CYS A 241 1.89 34.11 2.01
C CYS A 241 1.73 35.04 3.23
N GLU A 242 2.79 35.25 4.00
CA GLU A 242 2.80 36.18 5.14
C GLU A 242 2.55 37.64 4.68
N GLU A 243 3.20 38.07 3.60
CA GLU A 243 3.01 39.41 3.00
C GLU A 243 1.56 39.64 2.52
N ASN A 244 0.89 38.59 2.02
CA ASN A 244 -0.49 38.65 1.57
C ASN A 244 -1.52 38.40 2.69
N GLY A 245 -1.09 38.11 3.92
CA GLY A 245 -1.98 37.74 5.03
C GLY A 245 -2.68 36.38 4.84
N GLU A 246 -2.12 35.51 4.00
CA GLU A 246 -2.66 34.19 3.69
C GLU A 246 -2.04 33.09 4.58
N THR A 247 -2.78 32.01 4.78
CA THR A 247 -2.25 30.83 5.48
C THR A 247 -1.38 30.00 4.53
N SER A 248 -0.16 29.66 4.95
CA SER A 248 0.76 28.85 4.16
C SER A 248 0.56 27.34 4.43
N VAL A 249 0.88 26.51 3.44
CA VAL A 249 0.96 25.05 3.65
C VAL A 249 2.29 24.62 4.25
N ASN A 250 2.27 23.53 5.03
CA ASN A 250 3.49 22.87 5.50
C ASN A 250 4.35 22.37 4.32
N TYR A 251 5.67 22.44 4.48
CA TYR A 251 6.69 21.91 3.58
C TYR A 251 6.34 20.52 2.99
N MET A 252 5.87 19.58 3.82
CA MET A 252 5.53 18.23 3.31
C MET A 252 4.44 18.25 2.23
N MET A 253 3.43 19.11 2.39
CA MET A 253 2.37 19.27 1.40
C MET A 253 2.90 20.00 0.16
N PHE A 254 3.67 21.07 0.36
CA PHE A 254 4.31 21.83 -0.70
C PHE A 254 5.18 20.92 -1.59
N ASN A 255 6.10 20.17 -0.98
CA ASN A 255 7.01 19.25 -1.64
C ASN A 255 6.25 18.12 -2.37
N ARG A 256 5.14 17.65 -1.81
CA ARG A 256 4.29 16.67 -2.48
C ARG A 256 3.64 17.25 -3.74
N ILE A 257 3.00 18.41 -3.66
CA ILE A 257 2.38 19.09 -4.81
C ILE A 257 3.44 19.38 -5.88
N PHE A 258 4.59 19.91 -5.47
CA PHE A 258 5.72 20.22 -6.35
C PHE A 258 6.20 18.99 -7.14
N ASN A 259 6.45 17.87 -6.46
CA ASN A 259 6.98 16.66 -7.11
C ASN A 259 5.90 15.87 -7.87
N GLU A 260 4.66 15.81 -7.38
CA GLU A 260 3.58 15.04 -8.01
C GLU A 260 3.01 15.75 -9.24
N GLU A 261 2.82 17.07 -9.19
CA GLU A 261 2.17 17.83 -10.25
C GLU A 261 3.15 18.44 -11.27
N PHE A 262 4.30 18.96 -10.82
CA PHE A 262 5.25 19.64 -11.69
C PHE A 262 6.44 18.74 -12.09
N ASN A 263 6.90 17.87 -11.18
CA ASN A 263 7.94 16.85 -11.41
C ASN A 263 9.15 17.37 -12.23
N ILE A 264 9.68 18.53 -11.85
CA ILE A 264 10.76 19.21 -12.54
C ILE A 264 12.10 18.57 -12.15
N ALA A 265 12.97 18.31 -13.13
CA ALA A 265 14.35 17.90 -12.87
C ALA A 265 15.19 19.16 -12.58
N CYS A 266 15.87 19.20 -11.44
CA CYS A 266 16.76 20.30 -11.09
C CYS A 266 18.20 19.96 -11.49
N TYR A 267 19.00 20.96 -11.83
CA TYR A 267 20.45 20.82 -11.96
C TYR A 267 21.09 20.90 -10.56
N GLN A 268 22.28 20.30 -10.41
CA GLN A 268 23.07 20.44 -9.19
C GLN A 268 24.30 21.27 -9.57
N PRO A 269 24.47 22.49 -9.03
CA PRO A 269 25.70 23.25 -9.28
C PRO A 269 26.89 22.50 -8.67
N GLU A 270 28.03 22.54 -9.36
CA GLU A 270 29.29 21.97 -8.87
C GLU A 270 29.64 22.60 -7.53
N MET A 271 29.97 21.75 -6.55
CA MET A 271 30.61 22.22 -5.32
C MET A 271 32.01 22.64 -5.73
N ASP A 272 32.26 23.96 -5.81
CA ASP A 272 33.57 24.54 -6.10
C ASP A 272 34.56 23.99 -5.06
N GLN A 273 35.40 23.02 -5.47
CA GLN A 273 36.53 22.57 -4.66
C GLN A 273 37.61 23.67 -4.70
N ARG A 274 37.38 24.80 -4.03
CA ARG A 274 38.48 25.63 -3.54
C ARG A 274 38.73 25.29 -2.09
N VAL A 275 39.42 24.17 -1.89
CA VAL A 275 40.21 23.96 -0.69
C VAL A 275 41.54 24.66 -0.95
N ASP A 276 41.65 25.91 -0.52
CA ASP A 276 42.96 26.57 -0.44
C ASP A 276 43.76 25.84 0.65
N PHE A 277 44.55 24.84 0.23
CA PHE A 277 45.58 24.23 1.05
C PHE A 277 46.69 25.25 1.26
N VAL A 278 46.59 26.04 2.34
CA VAL A 278 47.73 26.80 2.85
C VAL A 278 48.71 25.80 3.44
N ALA A 279 49.73 25.42 2.68
CA ALA A 279 50.84 24.61 3.15
C ALA A 279 51.58 25.38 4.26
N TYR A 280 51.49 24.89 5.50
CA TYR A 280 52.38 25.31 6.58
C TYR A 280 53.77 24.74 6.31
N SER A 281 54.71 25.61 5.92
CA SER A 281 56.14 25.27 5.92
C SER A 281 56.60 25.08 7.37
N ASN A 282 57.01 23.85 7.73
CA ASN A 282 57.67 23.57 9.00
C ASN A 282 59.18 23.80 8.84
N PRO A 283 59.85 24.56 9.74
CA PRO A 283 61.25 24.94 9.58
C PRO A 283 62.21 23.77 9.85
N GLU A 284 63.30 23.69 9.08
CA GLU A 284 64.35 22.68 9.20
C GLU A 284 65.09 22.78 10.54
N GLU A 285 65.07 21.70 11.33
CA GLU A 285 65.98 21.50 12.44
C GLU A 285 67.32 20.96 11.93
N ASN A 286 68.35 21.80 12.03
CA ASN A 286 69.75 21.42 11.93
C ASN A 286 70.08 20.29 12.91
N ASN A 287 70.57 19.16 12.41
CA ASN A 287 71.34 18.22 13.22
C ASN A 287 72.72 17.99 12.61
N SER A 288 73.70 18.52 13.33
CA SER A 288 75.12 18.29 13.25
C SER A 288 75.47 16.81 13.15
N THR A 289 76.40 16.46 12.25
CA THR A 289 77.18 15.23 12.37
C THR A 289 78.66 15.58 12.30
N GLN A 290 79.32 15.45 13.46
CA GLN A 290 80.76 15.30 13.57
C GLN A 290 81.12 13.88 13.12
N THR A 291 82.08 13.77 12.20
CA THR A 291 83.29 12.94 12.31
C THR A 291 84.25 13.34 11.21
#